data_AF-A0A1Q8ASG6-F1
#
_entry.id   AF-A0A1Q8ASG6-F1
#
_cell.length_a   1.000
_cell.length_b   1.000
_cell.length_c   1.000
_cell.angle_alpha   90.00
_cell.angle_beta   90.00
_cell.angle_gamma   90.00
#
_symmetry.space_group_name_H-M   'P 1'
#
loop_
_entity.id
_entity.type
_entity.pdbx_description
1 polymer ?
#
loop_
_entity_poly.entity_id
_entity_poly.type
_entity_poly.pdbx_seq_one_letter_code
_entity_poly.pdbx_strand_id
1 'polypeptide(L)'
;MKTVVLILIVAAAQLARPSPKVDIVSVAGCLKESAPNDWRVVNATDPAPSTANAPAPKDIPATPPIGKNEFKLIGVSEFNLPQHKDHAVLVKGLHIKATPLSRLNITSVTTIAPSCPAAK
;
A
#
# COMPACT_ATOMS: atom_id res chain seq x y z
N MET A 1 -23.83 62.92 -19.28
CA MET A 1 -23.02 61.79 -19.78
C MET A 1 -22.94 60.74 -18.67
N LYS A 2 -23.52 59.56 -18.84
CA LYS A 2 -23.54 58.49 -17.82
C LYS A 2 -22.41 57.51 -18.12
N THR A 3 -21.41 57.45 -17.25
CA THR A 3 -20.29 56.51 -17.34
C THR A 3 -20.76 55.13 -16.90
N VAL A 4 -20.72 54.15 -17.81
CA VAL A 4 -20.98 52.75 -17.50
C VAL A 4 -19.64 52.08 -17.17
N VAL A 5 -19.50 51.57 -15.95
CA VAL A 5 -18.34 50.80 -15.52
C VAL A 5 -18.64 49.32 -15.78
N LEU A 6 -17.88 48.70 -16.69
CA LEU A 6 -17.97 47.27 -17.00
C LEU A 6 -17.08 46.50 -16.02
N ILE A 7 -17.67 45.81 -15.05
CA ILE A 7 -16.95 44.91 -14.14
C ILE A 7 -16.76 43.57 -14.86
N LEU A 8 -15.53 43.28 -15.28
CA LEU A 8 -15.13 41.98 -15.81
C LEU A 8 -15.00 40.98 -14.64
N ILE A 9 -16.02 40.14 -14.46
CA ILE A 9 -15.94 38.99 -13.54
C ILE A 9 -15.13 37.90 -14.26
N VAL A 10 -13.84 37.78 -13.93
CA VAL A 10 -13.04 36.63 -14.36
C VAL A 10 -13.45 35.44 -13.51
N ALA A 11 -14.35 34.61 -14.03
CA ALA A 11 -14.64 33.31 -13.46
C ALA A 11 -13.40 32.42 -13.63
N ALA A 12 -12.56 32.34 -12.60
CA ALA A 12 -11.47 31.37 -12.56
C ALA A 12 -12.08 29.97 -12.45
N ALA A 13 -12.28 29.31 -13.59
CA ALA A 13 -12.60 27.89 -13.62
C ALA A 13 -11.42 27.13 -12.99
N GLN A 14 -11.57 26.68 -11.74
CA GLN A 14 -10.68 25.70 -11.15
C GLN A 14 -10.81 24.41 -11.97
N LEU A 15 -9.93 24.24 -12.96
CA LEU A 15 -9.79 22.98 -13.68
C LEU A 15 -9.48 21.90 -12.64
N ALA A 16 -10.46 21.00 -12.42
CA ALA A 16 -10.28 19.85 -11.55
C ALA A 16 -9.08 19.06 -12.07
N ARG A 17 -7.99 19.02 -11.30
CA ARG A 17 -6.85 18.19 -11.64
C ARG A 17 -7.29 16.73 -11.50
N PRO A 18 -7.04 15.86 -12.50
CA PRO A 18 -7.30 14.45 -12.36
C PRO A 18 -6.58 13.93 -11.11
N SER A 19 -7.31 13.21 -10.26
CA SER A 19 -6.69 12.53 -9.12
C SER A 19 -5.61 11.59 -9.64
N PRO A 20 -4.41 11.56 -9.02
CA PRO A 20 -3.37 10.62 -9.40
C PRO A 20 -3.91 9.20 -9.35
N LYS A 21 -3.63 8.41 -10.40
CA LYS A 21 -3.92 6.97 -10.35
C LYS A 21 -3.07 6.34 -9.24
N VAL A 22 -3.69 5.46 -8.45
CA VAL A 22 -3.01 4.68 -7.43
C VAL A 22 -2.94 3.25 -7.93
N ASP A 23 -1.72 2.76 -8.17
CA ASP A 23 -1.51 1.42 -8.70
C ASP A 23 -1.75 0.37 -7.62
N ILE A 24 -2.30 -0.78 -8.01
CA ILE A 24 -2.32 -1.97 -7.14
C ILE A 24 -1.03 -2.74 -7.37
N VAL A 25 -0.36 -3.08 -6.28
CA VAL A 25 0.89 -3.83 -6.29
C VAL A 25 0.82 -5.03 -5.37
N SER A 26 1.71 -5.99 -5.61
CA SER A 26 2.02 -7.09 -4.70
C SER A 26 3.41 -6.88 -4.11
N VAL A 27 3.53 -7.08 -2.81
CA VAL A 27 4.80 -7.17 -2.09
C VAL A 27 4.79 -8.41 -1.22
N ALA A 28 5.94 -9.03 -1.04
CA ALA A 28 6.11 -10.13 -0.10
C ALA A 28 7.19 -9.76 0.93
N GLY A 29 6.98 -10.13 2.19
CA GLY A 29 7.90 -9.80 3.27
C GLY A 29 7.36 -10.20 4.62
N CYS A 30 7.86 -9.56 5.67
CA CYS A 30 7.61 -9.91 7.06
C CYS A 30 6.55 -9.02 7.71
N LEU A 31 5.46 -9.61 8.20
CA LEU A 31 4.45 -8.87 8.93
C LEU A 31 4.92 -8.55 10.36
N LYS A 32 5.04 -7.28 10.67
CA LYS A 32 5.48 -6.78 11.99
C LYS A 32 4.55 -5.70 12.50
N GLU A 33 4.43 -5.66 13.81
CA GLU A 33 3.85 -4.52 14.54
C GLU A 33 5.01 -3.73 15.15
N SER A 34 5.32 -2.57 14.56
CA SER A 34 6.50 -1.77 14.94
C SER A 34 6.26 -0.93 16.20
N ALA A 35 5.00 -0.60 16.47
CA ALA A 35 4.47 0.02 17.69
C ALA A 35 3.00 -0.42 17.81
N PRO A 36 2.31 -0.22 18.95
CA PRO A 36 0.90 -0.62 19.09
C PRO A 36 0.04 -0.11 17.92
N ASN A 37 -0.58 -1.03 17.19
CA ASN A 37 -1.39 -0.78 15.99
C ASN A 37 -0.64 -0.19 14.77
N ASP A 38 0.69 -0.13 14.78
CA ASP A 38 1.51 0.29 13.64
C ASP A 38 2.02 -0.94 12.88
N TRP A 39 1.19 -1.44 11.98
CA TRP A 39 1.44 -2.65 11.20
C TRP A 39 2.21 -2.35 9.92
N ARG A 40 3.22 -3.18 9.64
CA ARG A 40 4.12 -3.01 8.50
C ARG A 40 4.49 -4.35 7.89
N VAL A 41 4.77 -4.33 6.59
CA VAL A 41 5.57 -5.38 5.95
C VAL A 41 7.00 -4.87 5.85
N VAL A 42 7.91 -5.50 6.60
CA VAL A 42 9.35 -5.20 6.61
C VAL A 42 10.11 -6.22 5.78
N ASN A 43 11.36 -5.93 5.43
CA ASN A 43 12.19 -6.78 4.54
C ASN A 43 11.43 -7.16 3.26
N ALA A 44 10.64 -6.22 2.74
CA ALA A 44 9.69 -6.45 1.66
C ALA A 44 10.39 -6.39 0.30
N THR A 45 9.90 -7.19 -0.65
CA THR A 45 10.29 -7.12 -2.05
C THR A 45 9.99 -5.76 -2.67
N ASP A 46 10.51 -5.52 -3.86
CA ASP A 46 10.03 -4.40 -4.69
C ASP A 46 8.53 -4.61 -5.03
N PRO A 47 7.75 -3.52 -5.12
CA PRO A 47 6.34 -3.60 -5.46
C PRO A 47 6.15 -4.00 -6.93
N ALA A 48 5.54 -5.14 -7.17
CA ALA A 48 5.22 -5.63 -8.52
C ALA A 48 3.76 -5.30 -8.89
N PRO A 49 3.45 -4.85 -10.12
CA PRO A 49 2.07 -4.60 -10.55
C PRO A 49 1.16 -5.81 -10.32
N SER A 50 -0.08 -5.58 -9.86
CA SER A 50 -1.01 -6.65 -9.48
C SER A 50 -2.48 -6.23 -9.66
N THR A 51 -3.39 -7.20 -9.50
CA THR A 51 -4.83 -7.00 -9.30
C THR A 51 -5.18 -6.96 -7.81
N ALA A 52 -6.40 -6.51 -7.47
CA ALA A 52 -6.88 -6.43 -6.09
C ALA A 52 -7.08 -7.79 -5.40
N ASN A 53 -7.47 -8.81 -6.18
CA ASN A 53 -7.84 -10.13 -5.67
C ASN A 53 -6.64 -10.88 -5.07
N ALA A 54 -6.94 -11.81 -4.17
CA ALA A 54 -5.98 -12.76 -3.62
C ALA A 54 -5.15 -13.44 -4.75
N PRO A 55 -3.86 -13.75 -4.51
CA PRO A 55 -3.05 -14.48 -5.48
C PRO A 55 -3.63 -15.86 -5.78
N ALA A 56 -3.43 -16.36 -7.00
CA ALA A 56 -3.63 -17.78 -7.26
C ALA A 56 -2.53 -18.58 -6.53
N PRO A 57 -2.75 -19.85 -6.15
CA PRO A 57 -1.77 -20.64 -5.41
C PRO A 57 -0.38 -20.69 -6.05
N LYS A 58 -0.33 -20.75 -7.39
CA LYS A 58 0.92 -20.75 -8.18
C LYS A 58 1.74 -19.45 -8.09
N ASP A 59 1.10 -18.35 -7.70
CA ASP A 59 1.72 -17.02 -7.61
C ASP A 59 2.21 -16.72 -6.17
N ILE A 60 1.94 -17.63 -5.22
CA ILE A 60 2.47 -17.54 -3.86
C ILE A 60 3.92 -18.08 -3.88
N PRO A 61 4.91 -17.30 -3.43
CA PRO A 61 6.28 -17.78 -3.32
C PRO A 61 6.36 -19.04 -2.46
N ALA A 62 7.15 -20.04 -2.88
CA ALA A 62 7.34 -21.27 -2.11
C ALA A 62 8.15 -21.04 -0.80
N THR A 63 8.94 -19.98 -0.77
CA THR A 63 9.75 -19.58 0.39
C THR A 63 9.64 -18.08 0.63
N PRO A 64 9.72 -17.61 1.89
CA PRO A 64 9.74 -16.19 2.20
C PRO A 64 10.88 -15.46 1.47
N PRO A 65 10.59 -14.42 0.67
CA PRO A 65 11.64 -13.61 0.08
C PRO A 65 12.29 -12.71 1.14
N ILE A 66 13.54 -12.33 0.88
CA ILE A 66 14.27 -11.32 1.66
C ILE A 66 14.42 -10.09 0.78
N GLY A 67 13.67 -9.05 1.10
CA GLY A 67 13.79 -7.75 0.46
C GLY A 67 14.35 -6.68 1.40
N LYS A 68 14.33 -5.43 0.93
CA LYS A 68 14.92 -4.27 1.62
C LYS A 68 13.91 -3.17 1.92
N ASN A 69 12.69 -3.30 1.42
CA ASN A 69 11.68 -2.26 1.52
C ASN A 69 10.86 -2.41 2.80
N GLU A 70 10.14 -1.35 3.12
CA GLU A 70 9.20 -1.31 4.22
C GLU A 70 7.93 -0.59 3.77
N PHE A 71 6.77 -1.12 4.16
CA PHE A 71 5.48 -0.52 3.85
C PHE A 71 4.58 -0.52 5.08
N LYS A 72 3.99 0.63 5.39
CA LYS A 72 2.94 0.71 6.41
C LYS A 72 1.60 0.23 5.85
N LEU A 73 0.87 -0.52 6.66
CA LEU A 73 -0.40 -1.13 6.27
C LEU A 73 -1.60 -0.29 6.72
N ILE A 74 -2.61 -0.23 5.86
CA ILE A 74 -3.93 0.37 6.12
C ILE A 74 -4.98 -0.73 5.87
N GLY A 75 -6.03 -0.76 6.71
CA GLY A 75 -7.09 -1.78 6.64
C GLY A 75 -6.82 -3.02 7.49
N VAL A 76 -5.96 -2.91 8.51
CA VAL A 76 -5.48 -4.01 9.36
C VAL A 76 -6.60 -4.90 9.92
N SER A 77 -7.70 -4.31 10.40
CA SER A 77 -8.82 -5.03 11.02
C SER A 77 -9.49 -6.00 10.06
N GLU A 78 -9.70 -5.59 8.81
CA GLU A 78 -10.42 -6.36 7.79
C GLU A 78 -9.71 -7.66 7.40
N PHE A 79 -8.40 -7.73 7.66
CA PHE A 79 -7.55 -8.87 7.31
C PHE A 79 -6.97 -9.58 8.54
N ASN A 80 -7.41 -9.22 9.75
CA ASN A 80 -7.04 -9.87 11.00
C ASN A 80 -5.51 -10.05 11.19
N LEU A 81 -4.72 -9.04 10.80
CA LEU A 81 -3.25 -9.12 10.84
C LEU A 81 -2.64 -9.50 12.20
N PRO A 82 -3.23 -9.16 13.36
CA PRO A 82 -2.73 -9.63 14.64
C PRO A 82 -2.53 -11.16 14.74
N GLN A 83 -3.35 -11.95 14.05
CA GLN A 83 -3.22 -13.42 14.01
C GLN A 83 -2.09 -13.92 13.09
N HIS A 84 -1.46 -13.01 12.35
CA HIS A 84 -0.38 -13.30 11.41
C HIS A 84 0.90 -12.55 11.75
N LYS A 85 1.00 -12.05 13.00
CA LYS A 85 2.20 -11.38 13.49
C LYS A 85 3.41 -12.31 13.33
N ASP A 86 4.50 -11.76 12.84
CA ASP A 86 5.76 -12.46 12.58
C ASP A 86 5.72 -13.52 11.47
N HIS A 87 4.60 -13.65 10.74
CA HIS A 87 4.52 -14.49 9.54
C HIS A 87 5.18 -13.79 8.34
N ALA A 88 5.68 -14.61 7.40
CA ALA A 88 5.95 -14.14 6.06
C ALA A 88 4.65 -14.09 5.26
N VAL A 89 4.35 -12.96 4.63
CA VAL A 89 3.09 -12.70 3.93
C VAL A 89 3.33 -12.14 2.54
N LEU A 90 2.43 -12.46 1.62
CA LEU A 90 2.21 -11.74 0.37
C LEU A 90 1.03 -10.80 0.59
N VAL A 91 1.27 -9.50 0.44
CA VAL A 91 0.25 -8.46 0.54
C VAL A 91 0.02 -7.86 -0.84
N LYS A 92 -1.24 -7.71 -1.21
CA LYS A 92 -1.64 -6.87 -2.34
C LYS A 92 -2.38 -5.65 -1.81
N GLY A 93 -2.18 -4.52 -2.47
CA GLY A 93 -2.83 -3.28 -2.05
C GLY A 93 -2.54 -2.10 -2.96
N LEU A 94 -3.29 -1.02 -2.73
CA LEU A 94 -3.07 0.27 -3.37
C LEU A 94 -1.78 0.90 -2.86
N HIS A 95 -0.83 1.17 -3.75
CA HIS A 95 0.48 1.70 -3.43
C HIS A 95 0.47 3.23 -3.31
N ILE A 96 0.44 3.71 -2.07
CA ILE A 96 0.47 5.13 -1.76
C ILE A 96 1.92 5.52 -1.46
N LYS A 97 2.61 6.01 -2.50
CA LYS A 97 3.99 6.49 -2.40
C LYS A 97 4.08 7.68 -1.45
N ALA A 98 5.00 7.62 -0.49
CA ALA A 98 5.29 8.74 0.40
C ALA A 98 6.72 8.66 0.94
N THR A 99 7.22 9.81 1.38
CA THR A 99 8.48 9.95 2.11
C THR A 99 8.14 10.37 3.55
N PRO A 100 8.69 9.72 4.59
CA PRO A 100 9.76 8.72 4.52
C PRO A 100 9.29 7.29 4.21
N LEU A 101 8.00 6.99 4.36
CA LEU A 101 7.50 5.61 4.29
C LEU A 101 6.25 5.50 3.43
N SER A 102 6.32 4.63 2.41
CA SER A 102 5.17 4.32 1.56
C SER A 102 4.16 3.42 2.27
N ARG A 103 2.90 3.48 1.83
CA ARG A 103 1.78 2.78 2.46
C ARG A 103 1.07 1.86 1.47
N LEU A 104 0.48 0.79 1.99
CA LEU A 104 -0.40 -0.10 1.25
C LEU A 104 -1.79 -0.09 1.89
N ASN A 105 -2.80 0.33 1.13
CA ASN A 105 -4.18 0.04 1.50
C ASN A 105 -4.50 -1.38 1.04
N ILE A 106 -4.63 -2.29 2.01
CA ILE A 106 -4.65 -3.73 1.74
C ILE A 106 -5.92 -4.11 0.99
N THR A 107 -5.76 -4.97 -0.01
CA THR A 107 -6.88 -5.63 -0.70
C THR A 107 -6.86 -7.14 -0.50
N SER A 108 -5.70 -7.72 -0.19
CA SER A 108 -5.59 -9.13 0.20
C SER A 108 -4.30 -9.39 0.98
N VAL A 109 -4.35 -10.37 1.88
CA VAL A 109 -3.18 -10.93 2.57
C VAL A 109 -3.18 -12.44 2.41
N THR A 110 -2.02 -13.01 2.14
CA THR A 110 -1.84 -14.46 2.05
C THR A 110 -0.57 -14.85 2.77
N THR A 111 -0.67 -15.80 3.71
CA THR A 111 0.49 -16.33 4.43
C THR A 111 1.36 -17.14 3.48
N ILE A 112 2.65 -16.81 3.42
CA ILE A 112 3.69 -17.59 2.72
C ILE A 112 4.26 -18.63 3.68
N ALA A 113 4.60 -18.22 4.91
CA ALA A 113 5.16 -19.09 5.94
C ALA A 113 4.76 -18.60 7.34
N PRO A 114 4.66 -19.51 8.33
CA PRO A 114 4.27 -19.17 9.71
C PRO A 114 5.36 -18.41 10.48
N SER A 115 6.54 -18.20 9.88
CA SER A 115 7.60 -17.39 10.47
C SER A 115 8.38 -16.63 9.40
N CYS A 116 8.86 -15.47 9.82
CA CYS A 116 9.84 -14.70 9.08
C CYS A 116 11.18 -15.43 8.97
N PRO A 117 11.87 -15.34 7.83
CA PRO A 117 13.26 -15.79 7.74
C PRO A 117 14.12 -15.00 8.73
N ALA A 118 15.17 -15.65 9.25
CA ALA A 118 16.14 -14.98 10.08
C ALA A 118 16.71 -13.76 9.33
N ALA A 119 16.79 -12.62 10.04
CA ALA A 119 17.47 -11.45 9.49
C ALA A 119 18.92 -11.84 9.16
N LYS A 120 19.37 -11.52 7.94
CA LYS A 120 20.79 -11.59 7.60
C LYS A 120 21.49 -10.30 8.02
#